data_AF-A0A5S5DPS9-F1
#
_entry.id   AF-A0A5S5DPS9-F1
#
_cell.length_a   1.000
_cell.length_b   1.000
_cell.length_c   1.000
_cell.angle_alpha   90.00
_cell.angle_beta   90.00
_cell.angle_gamma   90.00
#
_symmetry.space_group_name_H-M   'P 1'
#
loop_
_entity.id
_entity.type
_entity.pdbx_description
1 polymer ?
#
loop_
_entity_poly.entity_id
_entity_poly.type
_entity_poly.pdbx_seq_one_letter_code
_entity_poly.pdbx_strand_id
1 'polypeptide(L)'
;MEKTITNWSKKELQAYLFIYCMNADYDETKNEIEFVKSKIDDETFNRMHTEFEKDNDYISIQKIQSSLDKLGYTHKEIEQLFTEIKDLFLSDNKFDILERNLMMGLKKLLL
;
A
#
# COMPACT_ATOMS: atom_id res chain seq x y z
N MET A 1 18.64 11.90 -8.48
CA MET A 1 18.01 11.70 -7.16
C MET A 1 18.18 10.24 -6.81
N GLU A 2 18.65 9.93 -5.60
CA GLU A 2 18.87 8.56 -5.15
C GLU A 2 17.51 7.88 -4.92
N LYS A 3 17.25 6.76 -5.61
CA LYS A 3 16.07 5.94 -5.31
C LYS A 3 16.22 5.42 -3.87
N THR A 4 15.18 5.56 -3.05
CA THR A 4 15.15 4.93 -1.72
C THR A 4 15.07 3.41 -1.91
N ILE A 5 16.17 2.70 -1.65
CA ILE A 5 16.23 1.24 -1.84
C ILE A 5 15.86 0.55 -0.53
N THR A 6 14.82 -0.29 -0.58
CA THR A 6 14.42 -1.15 0.54
C THR A 6 14.92 -2.58 0.31
N ASN A 7 14.95 -3.41 1.37
CA ASN A 7 15.21 -4.85 1.29
C ASN A 7 13.96 -5.68 1.57
N TRP A 8 12.78 -5.11 1.29
CA TRP A 8 11.50 -5.75 1.51
C TRP A 8 11.29 -6.96 0.58
N SER A 9 10.62 -7.97 1.11
CA SER A 9 9.96 -9.03 0.37
C SER A 9 8.66 -8.53 -0.28
N LYS A 10 8.08 -9.35 -1.16
CA LYS A 10 6.77 -9.06 -1.78
C LYS A 10 5.69 -8.81 -0.73
N LYS A 11 5.71 -9.56 0.37
CA LYS A 11 4.72 -9.46 1.46
C LYS A 11 4.87 -8.15 2.25
N GLU A 12 6.10 -7.73 2.53
CA GLU A 12 6.38 -6.44 3.19
C GLU A 12 5.96 -5.26 2.32
N LEU A 13 6.24 -5.31 1.01
CA LEU A 13 5.78 -4.28 0.07
C LEU A 13 4.24 -4.23 0.01
N GLN A 14 3.57 -5.37 -0.06
CA GLN A 14 2.11 -5.44 -0.06
C GLN A 14 1.52 -4.84 1.21
N ALA A 15 2.08 -5.19 2.38
CA ALA A 15 1.65 -4.62 3.66
C ALA A 15 1.85 -3.10 3.70
N TYR A 16 3.01 -2.60 3.28
CA TYR A 16 3.28 -1.17 3.23
C TYR A 16 2.34 -0.43 2.26
N LEU A 17 2.03 -1.02 1.11
CA LEU A 17 1.10 -0.45 0.15
C LEU A 17 -0.33 -0.38 0.71
N PHE A 18 -0.78 -1.40 1.44
CA PHE A 18 -2.08 -1.35 2.11
C PHE A 18 -2.12 -0.28 3.19
N ILE A 19 -1.09 -0.16 4.03
CA ILE A 19 -1.01 0.88 5.06
C ILE A 19 -1.03 2.28 4.43
N TYR A 20 -0.27 2.48 3.34
CA TYR A 20 -0.30 3.73 2.58
C TYR A 20 -1.71 4.06 2.07
N CYS A 21 -2.47 3.05 1.63
CA CYS A 21 -3.84 3.22 1.16
C CYS A 21 -4.83 3.51 2.29
N MET A 22 -4.73 2.82 3.43
CA MET A 22 -5.59 3.07 4.60
C MET A 22 -5.41 4.46 5.20
N ASN A 23 -4.29 5.12 4.93
CA ASN A 23 -4.03 6.48 5.39
C ASN A 23 -4.41 7.56 4.36
N ALA A 24 -5.16 7.20 3.31
CA ALA A 24 -5.55 8.13 2.23
C ALA A 24 -6.31 9.36 2.73
N ASP A 25 -7.17 9.18 3.72
CA ASP A 25 -8.00 10.20 4.35
C ASP A 25 -7.53 10.55 5.77
N TYR A 26 -6.39 10.01 6.19
CA TYR A 26 -5.82 10.09 7.53
C TYR A 26 -6.64 9.42 8.65
N ASP A 27 -7.55 8.50 8.33
CA ASP A 27 -8.35 7.76 9.32
C ASP A 27 -8.36 6.25 9.05
N GLU A 28 -7.59 5.48 9.82
CA GLU A 28 -7.62 4.02 9.71
C GLU A 28 -8.82 3.43 10.45
N THR A 29 -9.74 2.80 9.71
CA THR A 29 -10.89 2.15 10.31
C THR A 29 -10.55 0.75 10.83
N LYS A 30 -11.33 0.27 11.81
CA LYS A 30 -11.19 -1.10 12.33
C LYS A 30 -11.39 -2.15 11.24
N ASN A 31 -12.31 -1.92 10.30
CA ASN A 31 -12.61 -2.87 9.23
C ASN A 31 -11.44 -3.03 8.27
N GLU A 32 -10.75 -1.93 7.94
CA GLU A 32 -9.55 -1.96 7.11
C GLU A 32 -8.38 -2.66 7.82
N ILE A 33 -8.16 -2.36 9.10
CA ILE A 33 -7.13 -3.03 9.90
C ILE A 33 -7.42 -4.54 9.95
N GLU A 34 -8.66 -4.94 10.22
CA GLU A 34 -9.06 -6.35 10.24
C GLU A 34 -8.90 -7.00 8.85
N PHE A 35 -9.24 -6.30 7.77
CA PHE A 35 -9.03 -6.77 6.41
C PHE A 35 -7.56 -7.02 6.12
N VAL A 36 -6.67 -6.08 6.45
CA VAL A 36 -5.22 -6.25 6.24
C VAL A 36 -4.66 -7.37 7.09
N LYS A 37 -5.04 -7.45 8.38
CA LYS A 37 -4.61 -8.53 9.28
C LYS A 37 -5.12 -9.91 8.89
N SER A 38 -6.20 -10.00 8.10
CA SER A 38 -6.64 -11.28 7.51
C SER A 38 -5.69 -11.80 6.42
N LYS A 39 -4.86 -10.93 5.83
CA LYS A 39 -3.93 -11.24 4.72
C LYS A 39 -2.46 -11.23 5.15
N ILE A 40 -2.12 -10.36 6.09
CA ILE A 40 -0.77 -10.08 6.56
C ILE A 40 -0.69 -10.45 8.04
N ASP A 41 0.38 -11.13 8.45
CA ASP A 41 0.61 -11.42 9.87
C ASP A 41 0.91 -10.13 10.66
N ASP A 42 0.59 -10.16 11.95
CA ASP A 42 0.74 -9.01 12.84
C ASP A 42 2.19 -8.49 12.90
N GLU A 43 3.19 -9.37 12.82
CA GLU A 43 4.60 -8.97 12.87
C GLU A 43 4.95 -8.11 11.65
N THR A 44 4.59 -8.57 10.46
CA THR A 44 4.80 -7.82 9.22
C THR A 44 4.01 -6.53 9.19
N PHE A 45 2.74 -6.56 9.60
CA PHE A 45 1.89 -5.37 9.66
C PHE A 45 2.50 -4.31 10.58
N ASN A 46 2.79 -4.65 11.83
CA ASN A 46 3.31 -3.70 12.81
C ASN A 46 4.67 -3.12 12.39
N ARG A 47 5.55 -3.94 11.82
CA ARG A 47 6.86 -3.48 11.34
C ARG A 47 6.72 -2.49 10.18
N MET A 48 5.87 -2.80 9.20
CA MET A 48 5.66 -1.92 8.05
C MET A 48 4.94 -0.64 8.43
N HIS A 49 4.02 -0.71 9.39
CA HIS A 49 3.29 0.45 9.91
C HIS A 49 4.23 1.41 10.64
N THR A 50 5.09 0.89 11.52
CA THR A 50 6.15 1.67 12.18
C THR A 50 7.14 2.30 11.20
N GLU A 51 7.36 1.65 10.04
CA GLU A 51 8.17 2.24 8.98
C GLU A 51 7.43 3.36 8.25
N PHE A 52 6.15 3.15 7.93
CA PHE A 52 5.28 4.14 7.28
C PHE A 52 5.13 5.43 8.10
N GLU A 53 4.96 5.35 9.42
CA GLU A 53 4.83 6.52 10.30
C GLU A 53 6.03 7.50 10.23
N LYS A 54 7.18 7.06 9.70
CA LYS A 54 8.39 7.87 9.56
C LYS A 54 8.52 8.50 8.17
N ASP A 55 7.67 8.09 7.24
CA ASP A 55 7.74 8.48 5.84
C ASP A 55 6.69 9.56 5.54
N ASN A 56 7.02 10.45 4.61
CA ASN A 56 6.02 11.32 3.97
C ASN A 56 5.65 10.72 2.60
N ASP A 57 4.59 11.24 1.98
CA ASP A 57 4.09 10.76 0.69
C ASP A 57 5.19 10.57 -0.36
N TYR A 58 6.12 11.52 -0.48
CA TYR A 58 7.20 11.44 -1.43
C TYR A 58 8.11 10.22 -1.17
N ILE A 59 8.50 10.01 0.09
CA ILE A 59 9.33 8.87 0.49
C ILE A 59 8.56 7.56 0.28
N SER A 60 7.29 7.50 0.69
CA SER A 60 6.45 6.31 0.52
C SER A 60 6.31 5.90 -0.94
N ILE A 61 6.00 6.85 -1.83
CA ILE A 61 5.90 6.58 -3.27
C ILE A 61 7.24 6.09 -3.83
N GLN A 62 8.36 6.69 -3.45
CA GLN A 62 9.69 6.25 -3.90
C GLN A 62 10.02 4.83 -3.44
N LYS A 63 9.71 4.47 -2.19
CA LYS A 63 9.91 3.11 -1.67
C LYS A 63 9.02 2.10 -2.38
N ILE A 64 7.76 2.43 -2.65
CA ILE A 64 6.82 1.55 -3.37
C ILE A 64 7.35 1.28 -4.79
N GLN A 65 7.69 2.33 -5.54
CA GLN A 65 8.20 2.22 -6.91
C GLN A 65 9.51 1.42 -6.97
N SER A 66 10.48 1.74 -6.11
CA SER A 66 11.77 1.05 -6.10
C SER A 66 11.64 -0.44 -5.72
N SER A 67 10.70 -0.75 -4.81
CA SER A 67 10.45 -2.12 -4.37
C SER A 67 9.75 -2.94 -5.45
N LEU A 68 8.78 -2.36 -6.17
CA LEU A 68 8.12 -3.01 -7.30
C LEU A 68 9.12 -3.37 -8.41
N ASP A 69 9.98 -2.41 -8.77
CA ASP A 69 11.06 -2.59 -9.74
C ASP A 69 12.00 -3.72 -9.30
N LYS A 70 12.50 -3.65 -8.05
CA LYS A 70 13.49 -4.59 -7.52
C LYS A 70 12.94 -6.02 -7.37
N LEU A 71 11.68 -6.15 -6.98
CA LEU A 71 11.02 -7.44 -6.79
C LEU A 71 10.49 -8.04 -8.10
N GLY A 72 10.66 -7.33 -9.22
CA GLY A 72 10.32 -7.81 -10.56
C GLY A 72 8.82 -8.07 -10.73
N TYR A 73 7.98 -7.18 -10.19
CA TYR A 73 6.53 -7.31 -10.35
C TYR A 73 6.14 -7.24 -11.82
N THR A 74 5.37 -8.23 -12.26
CA THR A 74 4.74 -8.22 -13.58
C THR A 74 3.53 -7.31 -13.57
N HIS A 75 3.13 -6.81 -14.74
CA HIS A 75 1.91 -6.01 -14.90
C HIS A 75 0.68 -6.70 -14.26
N LYS A 76 0.55 -8.02 -14.44
CA LYS A 76 -0.53 -8.82 -13.86
C LYS A 76 -0.50 -8.84 -12.32
N GLU A 77 0.67 -8.92 -11.71
CA GLU A 77 0.80 -8.86 -10.25
C GLU A 77 0.47 -7.46 -9.71
N ILE A 78 0.83 -6.40 -10.44
CA ILE A 78 0.46 -5.02 -10.09
C ILE A 78 -1.06 -4.84 -10.18
N GLU A 79 -1.70 -5.35 -11.25
CA GLU A 79 -3.17 -5.33 -11.36
C GLU A 79 -3.86 -6.11 -10.23
N GLN A 80 -3.27 -7.23 -9.80
CA GLN A 80 -3.77 -7.99 -8.66
C GLN A 80 -3.66 -7.18 -7.36
N LEU A 81 -2.54 -6.50 -7.11
CA LEU A 81 -2.40 -5.59 -5.96
C LEU A 81 -3.48 -4.52 -5.97
N PHE A 82 -3.76 -3.89 -7.12
CA PHE A 82 -4.81 -2.90 -7.23
C PHE A 82 -6.23 -3.46 -7.04
N THR A 83 -6.45 -4.73 -7.35
CA THR A 83 -7.72 -5.40 -7.05
C THR A 83 -7.87 -5.56 -5.55
N GLU A 84 -6.82 -5.97 -4.84
CA GLU A 84 -6.84 -6.13 -3.39
C GLU A 84 -6.97 -4.79 -2.64
N ILE A 85 -6.34 -3.71 -3.13
CA ILE A 85 -6.54 -2.35 -2.59
C ILE A 85 -8.00 -1.90 -2.79
N LYS A 86 -8.61 -2.25 -3.92
CA LYS A 86 -10.02 -1.93 -4.14
C LYS A 86 -10.92 -2.68 -3.16
N ASP A 87 -10.61 -3.94 -2.87
CA ASP A 87 -11.35 -4.72 -1.87
C ASP A 87 -11.17 -4.14 -0.46
N LEU A 88 -9.96 -3.64 -0.13
CA LEU A 88 -9.67 -2.92 1.11
C LEU A 88 -10.58 -1.69 1.27
N PHE A 89 -10.64 -0.81 0.25
CA PHE A 89 -11.50 0.38 0.28
C PHE A 89 -13.01 0.08 0.26
N LEU A 90 -13.40 -1.16 -0.05
CA LEU A 90 -14.79 -1.59 0.02
C LEU A 90 -15.13 -2.29 1.34
N SER A 91 -14.13 -2.50 2.23
CA SER A 91 -14.30 -3.22 3.49
C SER A 91 -15.15 -2.46 4.52
N ASP A 92 -15.24 -1.14 4.42
CA ASP A 92 -15.98 -0.27 5.33
C ASP A 92 -17.28 0.31 4.73
N ASN A 93 -17.66 -0.13 3.52
CA ASN A 93 -18.77 0.36 2.70
C ASN A 93 -18.67 1.85 2.28
N LYS A 94 -17.49 2.48 2.36
CA LYS A 94 -17.32 3.89 1.99
C LYS A 94 -16.14 4.11 1.06
N PHE A 95 -16.24 3.58 -0.17
CA PHE A 95 -15.28 3.96 -1.22
C PHE A 95 -15.43 5.43 -1.61
N ASP A 96 -14.69 6.31 -0.94
CA ASP A 96 -14.90 7.75 -0.92
C ASP A 96 -14.17 8.47 -2.08
N ILE A 97 -14.20 9.80 -2.11
CA ILE A 97 -13.56 10.58 -3.18
C ILE A 97 -12.02 10.58 -3.03
N LEU A 98 -11.50 10.58 -1.81
CA LEU A 98 -10.06 10.59 -1.53
C LEU A 98 -9.41 9.27 -1.93
N GLU A 99 -9.99 8.14 -1.53
CA GLU A 99 -9.52 6.81 -1.90
C GLU A 99 -9.57 6.58 -3.42
N ARG A 100 -10.63 7.07 -4.09
CA ARG A 100 -10.73 7.03 -5.56
C ARG A 100 -9.60 7.82 -6.22
N ASN A 101 -9.33 9.03 -5.72
CA ASN A 101 -8.27 9.87 -6.26
C ASN A 101 -6.89 9.24 -6.01
N LEU A 102 -6.66 8.66 -4.84
CA LEU A 102 -5.43 7.93 -4.52
C LEU A 102 -5.24 6.74 -5.44
N MET A 103 -6.28 5.91 -5.62
CA MET A 103 -6.27 4.76 -6.52
C MET A 103 -5.92 5.16 -7.96
N MET A 104 -6.53 6.22 -8.48
CA MET A 104 -6.22 6.72 -9.82
C MET A 104 -4.78 7.24 -9.94
N GLY A 105 -4.31 7.97 -8.92
CA GLY A 105 -2.96 8.49 -8.85
C GLY A 105 -1.92 7.38 -8.84
N LEU A 106 -2.08 6.40 -7.96
CA LEU A 106 -1.22 5.22 -7.87
C LEU A 106 -1.21 4.42 -9.17
N LYS A 107 -2.38 4.17 -9.78
CA LYS A 107 -2.43 3.46 -11.07
C LYS A 107 -1.62 4.17 -12.15
N LYS A 108 -1.71 5.49 -12.24
CA LYS A 108 -0.93 6.27 -13.22
C LYS A 108 0.59 6.27 -12.95
N LEU A 109 0.99 6.08 -11.69
CA LEU A 109 2.40 6.06 -11.29
C LEU A 109 3.05 4.69 -11.41
N LEU A 110 2.25 3.61 -11.33
CA LEU A 110 2.74 2.24 -11.19
C LEU A 110 2.42 1.34 -12.41
N LEU A 111 1.50 1.76 -13.29
CA LEU A 111 1.15 1.09 -14.55
C LEU A 111 1.47 1.98 -15.74
#